data_AF-A0A9R1V222-F1
#
_entry.id   AF-A0A9R1V222-F1
#
_cell.length_a   1.000
_cell.length_b   1.000
_cell.length_c   1.000
_cell.angle_alpha   90.00
_cell.angle_beta   90.00
_cell.angle_gamma   90.00
#
_symmetry.space_group_name_H-M   'P 1'
#
loop_
_entity.id
_entity.type
_entity.pdbx_description
1 polymer ?
#
loop_
_entity_poly.entity_id
_entity_poly.type
_entity_poly.pdbx_seq_one_letter_code
_entity_poly.pdbx_strand_id
1 'polypeptide(L)'
;MIIVTKLQINDKGGIAQTVHYYQQTCTCGKWKIERFSCSHAIAVCSYRGDNPLSIVNTVYTTVTYRQQYTSSFVPLPHVDYWSESDRKIKADDLTHSVHRCRKRSNQFHNEMNIRHPGESRKFL
;
A
#
# COMPACT_ATOMS: atom_id res chain seq x y z
N MET A 1 -14.22 -0.66 -25.20
CA MET A 1 -13.15 0.20 -25.76
C MET A 1 -11.87 -0.06 -24.98
N ILE A 2 -10.84 -0.52 -25.69
CA ILE A 2 -9.51 -0.79 -25.15
C ILE A 2 -8.64 0.37 -25.60
N ILE A 3 -8.03 1.11 -24.67
CA ILE A 3 -7.03 2.13 -25.01
C ILE A 3 -5.68 1.61 -24.56
N VAL A 4 -4.74 1.54 -25.50
CA VAL A 4 -3.33 1.29 -25.17
C VAL A 4 -2.69 2.64 -24.87
N THR A 5 -2.35 2.87 -23.60
CA THR A 5 -1.55 4.03 -23.20
C THR A 5 -0.08 3.70 -23.29
N LYS A 6 0.62 4.29 -24.27
CA LYS A 6 2.08 4.37 -24.25
C LYS A 6 2.46 5.56 -23.37
N LEU A 7 2.68 5.32 -22.08
CA LEU A 7 3.21 6.36 -21.20
C LEU A 7 4.70 6.52 -21.50
N GLN A 8 5.06 7.51 -22.32
CA GLN A 8 6.46 7.90 -22.54
C GLN A 8 6.87 8.88 -21.43
N ILE A 9 7.61 8.38 -20.45
CA ILE A 9 8.35 9.23 -19.50
C ILE A 9 9.82 8.91 -19.73
N ASN A 10 10.52 9.86 -20.36
CA ASN A 10 11.97 10.02 -20.51
C ASN A 10 12.80 8.77 -20.87
N ASP A 11 13.23 8.68 -22.13
CA ASP A 11 14.41 7.99 -22.73
C ASP A 11 14.86 6.59 -22.26
N LYS A 12 14.14 5.92 -21.36
CA LYS A 12 14.35 4.54 -20.94
C LYS A 12 13.01 3.83 -21.08
N GLY A 13 12.87 3.08 -22.17
CA GLY A 13 11.63 2.47 -22.65
C GLY A 13 10.66 2.04 -21.55
N GLY A 14 9.59 2.82 -21.38
CA GLY A 14 8.47 2.45 -20.53
C GLY A 14 7.70 1.29 -21.16
N ILE A 15 7.40 0.26 -20.36
CA ILE A 15 6.52 -0.84 -20.78
C ILE A 15 5.14 -0.26 -21.09
N ALA A 16 4.67 -0.44 -22.33
CA ALA A 16 3.34 -0.01 -22.74
C ALA A 16 2.28 -0.63 -21.83
N GLN A 17 1.33 0.19 -21.36
CA GLN A 17 0.25 -0.26 -20.49
C GLN A 17 -1.07 -0.21 -21.23
N THR A 18 -1.83 -1.30 -21.18
CA THR A 18 -3.16 -1.36 -21.76
C THR A 18 -4.21 -1.07 -20.68
N VAL A 19 -5.14 -0.18 -21.00
CA VAL A 19 -6.23 0.23 -20.13
C VAL A 19 -7.55 -0.27 -20.73
N HIS A 20 -8.23 -1.14 -20.00
CA HIS A 20 -9.61 -1.52 -20.31
C HIS A 20 -10.54 -0.62 -19.51
N TYR A 21 -10.82 0.55 -20.07
CA TYR A 21 -11.47 1.65 -19.37
C TYR A 21 -12.83 1.27 -18.75
N TYR A 22 -13.72 0.63 -19.51
CA TYR A 22 -15.03 0.21 -19.02
C TYR A 22 -14.99 -0.98 -18.05
N GLN A 23 -13.92 -1.77 -18.09
CA GLN A 23 -13.71 -2.86 -17.12
C GLN A 23 -13.02 -2.36 -15.86
N GLN A 24 -12.62 -1.08 -15.81
CA GLN A 24 -11.83 -0.47 -14.74
C GLN A 24 -10.56 -1.30 -14.44
N THR A 25 -9.88 -1.78 -15.48
CA THR A 25 -8.63 -2.53 -15.34
C THR A 25 -7.50 -1.92 -16.15
N CYS A 26 -6.28 -2.17 -15.68
CA CYS A 26 -5.05 -1.77 -16.35
C CYS A 26 -4.00 -2.88 -16.17
N THR A 27 -3.18 -3.12 -17.20
CA THR A 27 -2.09 -4.12 -17.16
C THR A 27 -1.05 -3.84 -16.08
N CYS A 28 -0.98 -2.61 -15.55
CA CYS A 28 -0.14 -2.31 -14.39
C CYS A 28 -0.64 -2.94 -13.08
N GLY A 29 -1.83 -3.55 -13.06
CA GLY A 29 -2.42 -4.24 -11.91
C GLY A 29 -3.00 -3.31 -10.84
N LYS A 30 -2.47 -2.10 -10.69
CA LYS A 30 -2.83 -1.15 -9.63
C LYS A 30 -4.34 -0.87 -9.54
N TRP A 31 -5.00 -0.65 -10.68
CA TRP A 31 -6.43 -0.34 -10.69
C TRP A 31 -7.29 -1.44 -10.05
N LYS A 32 -6.92 -2.71 -10.26
CA LYS A 32 -7.62 -3.85 -9.67
C LYS A 32 -7.25 -4.05 -8.19
N ILE A 33 -5.97 -3.93 -7.86
CA ILE A 33 -5.44 -4.21 -6.51
C ILE A 33 -5.86 -3.12 -5.52
N GLU A 34 -5.60 -1.88 -5.87
CA GLU A 34 -5.84 -0.72 -5.00
C GLU A 34 -7.32 -0.29 -5.05
N ARG A 35 -8.11 -0.81 -6.00
CA ARG A 35 -9.49 -0.38 -6.30
C ARG A 35 -9.62 1.12 -6.59
N PHE A 36 -8.50 1.80 -6.81
CA PHE A 36 -8.39 3.21 -7.14
C PHE A 36 -7.78 3.36 -8.53
N SER A 37 -8.15 4.42 -9.26
CA SER A 37 -7.65 4.64 -10.62
C SER A 37 -6.14 4.86 -10.63
N CYS A 38 -5.40 4.09 -11.44
CA CYS A 38 -3.96 4.30 -11.62
C CYS A 38 -3.68 5.52 -12.53
N SER A 39 -2.43 5.99 -12.59
CA SER A 39 -2.04 7.11 -13.45
C SER A 39 -2.38 6.89 -14.93
N HIS A 40 -2.26 5.65 -15.43
CA HIS A 40 -2.64 5.31 -16.80
C HIS A 40 -4.15 5.48 -17.04
N ALA A 41 -4.98 5.05 -16.08
CA ALA A 41 -6.43 5.20 -16.13
C ALA A 41 -6.85 6.67 -16.13
N ILE A 42 -6.20 7.48 -15.28
CA ILE A 42 -6.43 8.92 -15.18
C ILE A 42 -6.05 9.62 -16.50
N ALA A 43 -4.91 9.24 -17.10
CA ALA A 43 -4.51 9.76 -18.41
C ALA A 43 -5.55 9.45 -19.50
N VAL A 44 -6.08 8.22 -19.53
CA VAL A 44 -7.16 7.85 -20.45
C VAL A 44 -8.44 8.64 -20.18
N CYS A 45 -8.81 8.81 -18.90
CA CYS A 45 -9.98 9.57 -18.50
C CYS A 45 -9.91 11.01 -18.98
N SER A 46 -8.75 11.65 -18.78
CA SER A 46 -8.46 13.01 -19.24
C SER A 46 -8.56 13.12 -20.77
N TYR A 47 -7.96 12.18 -21.51
CA TYR A 47 -8.06 12.14 -22.97
C TYR A 47 -9.51 12.02 -23.47
N ARG A 48 -10.36 11.31 -22.73
CA ARG A 48 -11.79 11.16 -23.05
C ARG A 48 -12.65 12.34 -22.63
N GLY A 49 -12.13 13.26 -21.81
CA GLY A 49 -12.92 14.33 -21.19
C GLY A 49 -13.92 13.83 -20.14
N ASP A 50 -13.77 12.59 -19.68
CA ASP A 50 -14.66 11.99 -18.68
C ASP A 50 -14.29 12.50 -17.28
N ASN A 51 -15.28 12.58 -16.38
CA ASN A 51 -15.05 13.01 -15.00
C ASN A 51 -14.16 11.99 -14.27
N PRO A 52 -13.00 12.36 -13.69
CA PRO A 52 -12.13 11.42 -12.98
C PRO A 52 -12.80 10.75 -11.77
N LEU A 53 -13.81 11.38 -11.16
CA LEU A 53 -14.56 10.75 -10.06
C LEU A 53 -15.41 9.55 -10.53
N SER A 54 -15.75 9.46 -11.82
CA SER A 54 -16.54 8.36 -12.39
C SER A 54 -15.77 7.04 -12.50
N ILE A 55 -14.44 7.10 -12.49
CA ILE A 55 -13.56 5.93 -12.62
C ILE A 55 -13.01 5.42 -11.29
N VAL A 56 -13.35 6.11 -10.19
CA VAL A 56 -13.03 5.69 -8.83
C VAL A 56 -14.09 4.69 -8.35
N ASN A 57 -13.67 3.64 -7.66
CA ASN A 57 -14.60 2.66 -7.11
C ASN A 57 -15.53 3.31 -6.06
N THR A 58 -16.80 2.93 -6.07
CA THR A 58 -17.84 3.51 -5.20
C THR A 58 -17.51 3.39 -3.72
N VAL A 59 -16.72 2.40 -3.31
CA VAL A 59 -16.27 2.22 -1.91
C VAL A 59 -15.51 3.43 -1.36
N TYR A 60 -14.91 4.25 -2.21
CA TYR A 60 -14.19 5.47 -1.82
C TYR A 60 -15.04 6.73 -1.91
N THR A 61 -16.35 6.61 -2.16
CA THR A 61 -17.23 7.78 -2.20
C THR A 61 -17.63 8.22 -0.79
N THR A 62 -17.87 9.51 -0.64
CA THR A 62 -18.38 10.08 0.62
C THR A 62 -19.74 9.50 1.02
N VAL A 63 -20.55 9.11 0.02
CA VAL A 63 -21.83 8.43 0.23
C VAL A 63 -21.61 7.09 0.93
N THR A 64 -20.75 6.23 0.37
CA THR A 64 -20.46 4.92 0.97
C THR A 64 -19.77 5.05 2.33
N TYR A 65 -18.87 6.02 2.48
CA TYR A 65 -18.28 6.33 3.79
C TYR A 65 -19.35 6.67 4.83
N ARG A 66 -20.23 7.63 4.54
CA ARG A 66 -21.31 8.01 5.47
C ARG A 66 -22.22 6.83 5.80
N GLN A 67 -22.62 6.05 4.80
CA GLN A 67 -23.45 4.86 4.99
C GLN A 67 -22.78 3.85 5.93
N GLN A 68 -21.48 3.59 5.75
CA GLN A 68 -20.74 2.63 6.57
C GLN A 68 -20.65 3.06 8.05
N TYR A 69 -20.57 4.36 8.30
CA TYR A 69 -20.52 4.95 9.64
C TYR A 69 -21.85 5.51 10.13
N THR A 70 -22.97 5.19 9.46
CA THR A 70 -24.31 5.64 9.91
C THR A 70 -24.75 4.91 11.18
N SER A 71 -24.28 3.68 11.38
CA SER A 71 -24.57 2.92 12.60
C SER A 71 -23.76 3.44 13.77
N SER A 72 -24.39 3.50 14.94
CA SER A 72 -23.67 3.68 16.20
C SER A 72 -22.76 2.49 16.46
N PHE A 73 -21.54 2.76 16.94
CA PHE A 73 -20.69 1.73 17.52
C PHE A 73 -21.25 1.36 18.89
N VAL A 74 -21.52 0.07 19.11
CA VAL A 74 -21.81 -0.43 20.45
C VAL A 74 -20.49 -0.45 21.21
N PRO A 75 -20.37 0.23 22.36
CA PRO A 75 -19.16 0.18 23.16
C PRO A 75 -18.88 -1.26 23.57
N LEU A 76 -17.61 -1.63 23.58
CA LEU A 76 -17.22 -2.93 24.13
C LEU A 76 -17.56 -2.95 25.63
N PRO A 77 -18.18 -4.03 26.13
CA PRO A 77 -18.43 -4.17 27.56
C PRO A 77 -17.10 -4.26 28.32
N HIS A 78 -17.13 -4.01 29.63
CA HIS A 78 -15.96 -4.21 30.49
C HIS A 78 -15.40 -5.63 30.34
N VAL A 79 -14.07 -5.79 30.48
CA VAL A 79 -13.37 -7.06 30.27
C VAL A 79 -13.96 -8.20 31.12
N ASP A 80 -14.44 -7.89 32.32
CA ASP A 80 -15.06 -8.86 33.24
C ASP A 80 -16.36 -9.48 32.70
N TYR A 81 -17.00 -8.85 31.71
CA TYR A 81 -18.22 -9.36 31.07
C TYR A 81 -17.92 -10.12 29.77
N TRP A 82 -16.65 -10.28 29.38
CA TRP A 82 -16.29 -11.02 28.18
C TRP A 82 -16.42 -12.51 28.45
N SER A 83 -17.09 -13.23 27.55
CA SER A 83 -17.07 -14.69 27.57
C SER A 83 -15.66 -15.21 27.33
N GLU A 84 -15.24 -16.24 28.08
CA GLU A 84 -14.00 -16.94 27.78
C GLU A 84 -14.03 -17.45 26.35
N SER A 85 -12.98 -17.16 25.57
CA SER A 85 -12.90 -17.60 24.20
C SER A 85 -12.31 -19.02 24.13
N ASP A 86 -13.06 -19.98 23.60
CA ASP A 86 -12.53 -21.33 23.28
C ASP A 86 -11.48 -21.31 22.16
N ARG A 87 -11.32 -20.17 21.48
CA ARG A 87 -10.41 -20.02 20.34
C ARG A 87 -9.00 -19.70 20.82
N LYS A 88 -8.14 -20.72 20.83
CA LYS A 88 -6.69 -20.50 20.85
C LYS A 88 -6.28 -19.83 19.54
N ILE A 89 -5.80 -18.60 19.61
CA ILE A 89 -5.13 -17.94 18.49
C ILE A 89 -3.84 -18.73 18.23
N LYS A 90 -3.87 -19.63 17.25
CA LYS A 90 -2.65 -20.27 16.76
C LYS A 90 -2.05 -19.30 15.74
N ALA A 91 -0.90 -18.74 16.05
CA ALA A 91 -0.12 -18.04 15.04
C ALA A 91 0.19 -19.01 13.89
N ASP A 92 0.08 -18.54 12.65
CA ASP A 92 0.52 -19.34 11.51
C ASP A 92 2.04 -19.46 11.59
N ASP A 93 2.53 -20.70 11.73
CA ASP A 93 3.95 -21.01 11.82
C ASP A 93 4.73 -20.46 10.60
N LEU A 94 4.06 -20.23 9.46
CA LEU A 94 4.64 -19.62 8.25
C LEU A 94 4.84 -18.09 8.36
N THR A 95 4.11 -17.43 9.25
CA THR A 95 4.23 -15.99 9.52
C THR A 95 5.30 -15.67 10.57
N HIS A 96 5.93 -16.70 11.14
CA HIS A 96 7.20 -16.53 11.83
C HIS A 96 8.25 -16.08 10.81
N SER A 97 8.32 -14.76 10.58
CA SER A 97 9.58 -14.16 10.23
C SER A 97 10.48 -14.44 11.43
N VAL A 98 11.21 -15.56 11.39
CA VAL A 98 12.47 -15.68 12.12
C VAL A 98 13.14 -14.37 11.82
N HIS A 99 13.34 -13.52 12.84
CA HIS A 99 14.21 -12.38 12.71
C HIS A 99 15.51 -12.98 12.17
N ARG A 100 15.71 -12.94 10.84
CA ARG A 100 16.99 -13.23 10.27
C ARG A 100 17.83 -12.18 10.94
N CYS A 101 18.69 -12.62 11.88
CA CYS A 101 19.65 -11.79 12.58
C CYS A 101 20.03 -10.68 11.62
N ARG A 102 19.76 -9.43 12.02
CA ARG A 102 20.03 -8.22 11.24
C ARG A 102 21.23 -8.50 10.35
N LYS A 103 21.02 -8.65 9.03
CA LYS A 103 22.15 -8.86 8.11
C LYS A 103 23.18 -7.80 8.50
N ARG A 104 24.43 -8.23 8.74
CA ARG A 104 25.53 -7.34 9.12
C ARG A 104 25.33 -6.05 8.35
N SER A 105 25.16 -4.95 9.09
CA SER A 105 24.95 -3.65 8.48
C SER A 105 26.04 -3.47 7.44
N ASN A 106 25.68 -3.32 6.16
CA ASN A 106 26.60 -2.81 5.15
C ASN A 106 26.80 -1.31 5.41
N GLN A 107 27.09 -0.93 6.66
CA GLN A 107 27.33 0.46 7.01
C GLN A 107 28.59 0.86 6.24
N PHE A 108 28.39 1.67 5.21
CA PHE A 108 29.49 2.31 4.51
C PHE A 108 30.32 3.08 5.54
N HIS A 109 31.62 2.84 5.55
CA HIS A 109 32.53 3.59 6.41
C HIS A 109 32.39 5.06 6.02
N ASN A 110 31.94 5.87 6.98
CA ASN A 110 31.79 7.31 6.80
C ASN A 110 32.59 8.02 7.89
N GLU A 111 32.83 9.32 7.73
CA GLU A 111 33.76 10.10 8.55
C GLU A 111 33.43 10.12 10.05
N MET A 112 32.19 9.79 10.45
CA MET A 112 31.82 9.59 11.86
C MET A 112 32.35 8.28 12.49
N ASN A 113 32.90 7.34 11.72
CA ASN A 113 33.54 6.11 12.22
C ASN A 113 35.07 6.26 12.40
N ILE A 114 35.63 7.43 12.10
CA ILE A 114 37.06 7.71 12.26
C ILE A 114 37.31 7.98 13.75
N ARG A 115 38.07 7.10 14.41
CA ARG A 115 38.53 7.35 15.78
C ARG A 115 39.71 8.30 15.72
N HIS A 116 39.62 9.45 16.38
CA HIS A 116 40.78 10.31 16.58
C HIS A 116 41.71 9.70 17.63
N PRO A 117 43.04 9.81 17.47
CA PRO A 117 43.98 9.30 18.45
C PRO A 117 43.78 10.01 19.79
N GLY A 118 43.34 9.28 20.81
CA GLY A 118 43.07 9.78 22.16
C GLY A 118 41.70 9.41 22.74
N GLU A 119 40.78 8.87 21.94
CA GLU A 119 39.43 8.56 22.41
C GLU A 119 39.35 7.17 23.06
N SER A 120 39.07 7.12 24.38
CA SER A 120 38.98 5.88 25.14
C SER A 120 37.68 5.12 24.86
N ARG A 121 37.77 3.78 24.84
CA ARG A 121 36.58 2.92 24.73
C ARG A 121 35.72 3.11 25.99
N LYS A 122 34.57 3.75 25.85
CA LYS A 122 33.50 3.63 26.84
C LYS A 122 32.85 2.26 26.67
N PHE A 123 33.12 1.36 27.62
CA PHE A 123 32.40 0.10 27.71
C PHE A 123 31.09 0.37 28.45
N LEU A 124 29.97 0.18 27.76
CA LEU A 124 28.64 -0.02 28.32
C LEU A 124 28.13 -1.35 27.76
#